data_AF-A0A946J9A1-F1
#
_entry.id   AF-A0A946J9A1-F1
#
_cell.length_a   1.000
_cell.length_b   1.000
_cell.length_c   1.000
_cell.angle_alpha   90.00
_cell.angle_beta   90.00
_cell.angle_gamma   90.00
#
_symmetry.space_group_name_H-M   'P 1'
#
loop_
_entity.id
_entity.type
_entity.pdbx_description
1 polymer ?
#
loop_
_entity_poly.entity_id
_entity_poly.type
_entity_poly.pdbx_seq_one_letter_code
_entity_poly.pdbx_strand_id
1 'polypeptide(L)'
;MIKDYHMLSGLQKVAILFSVVGESLALSLVKGLSKTEVRKIRSTSREMGAVSFTVKKQIMEEFYFGFLSEQFQDEDKEEGPIQPFEFLLELQDEQLLALLNKEEPPVIAMVLAQLEPEKRMLILDKVDPTEKGDVLIELGSLEDIPLEGIIEVAARLKEKSTYLPRTTEFSRGGGKEIAQIIGGMSSADEERYLQTLKNEDPDLFEDVKKYHLTFIDIIEQFPDATLRDIMNTVDLSDVSMAMKGVEQETVDRIIGNLPQKKQAMYEPEDGPRAKRDVDTARKKVVDVARQMEKDGQFNVVDLLGGGEMIE
;
A
#
# COMPACT_ATOMS: atom_id res chain seq x y z
N MET A 1 -55.69 0.94 -0.39
CA MET A 1 -54.41 1.25 -1.06
C MET A 1 -53.30 1.03 -0.05
N ILE A 2 -52.33 0.17 -0.34
CA ILE A 2 -51.22 -0.16 0.58
C ILE A 2 -50.18 0.97 0.54
N LYS A 3 -49.89 1.54 1.71
CA LYS A 3 -49.00 2.71 1.89
C LYS A 3 -47.85 2.47 2.86
N ASP A 4 -47.94 1.45 3.70
CA ASP A 4 -46.92 1.13 4.70
C ASP A 4 -46.12 -0.08 4.25
N TYR A 5 -44.82 0.13 4.09
CA TYR A 5 -43.86 -0.88 3.65
C TYR A 5 -43.53 -1.90 4.76
N HIS A 6 -43.45 -1.47 6.02
CA HIS A 6 -43.00 -2.31 7.13
C HIS A 6 -44.01 -3.39 7.53
N MET A 7 -45.26 -3.24 7.09
CA MET A 7 -46.35 -4.18 7.34
C MET A 7 -46.43 -5.30 6.29
N LEU A 8 -45.53 -5.31 5.30
CA LEU A 8 -45.53 -6.29 4.22
C LEU A 8 -44.67 -7.51 4.57
N SER A 9 -45.25 -8.69 4.44
CA SER A 9 -44.50 -9.95 4.47
C SER A 9 -43.61 -10.13 3.24
N GLY A 10 -42.57 -10.96 3.35
CA GLY A 10 -41.69 -11.28 2.21
C GLY A 10 -42.47 -11.78 0.98
N LEU A 11 -43.50 -12.60 1.17
CA LEU A 11 -44.35 -13.08 0.08
C LEU A 11 -45.10 -11.93 -0.62
N GLN A 12 -45.59 -10.94 0.13
CA GLN A 12 -46.27 -9.77 -0.42
C GLN A 12 -45.29 -8.84 -1.13
N LYS A 13 -44.06 -8.69 -0.62
CA LYS A 13 -42.99 -7.93 -1.29
C LYS A 13 -42.61 -8.56 -2.63
N VAL A 14 -42.42 -9.89 -2.68
CA VAL A 14 -42.18 -10.62 -3.93
C VAL A 14 -43.37 -10.51 -4.88
N ALA A 15 -44.60 -10.60 -4.39
CA ALA A 15 -45.80 -10.40 -5.21
C ALA A 15 -45.87 -8.98 -5.82
N ILE A 16 -45.44 -7.95 -5.08
CA ILE A 16 -45.33 -6.58 -5.61
C ILE A 16 -44.25 -6.49 -6.68
N LEU A 17 -43.07 -7.08 -6.46
CA LEU A 17 -42.01 -7.17 -7.47
C LEU A 17 -42.56 -7.77 -8.78
N PHE A 18 -43.21 -8.94 -8.70
CA PHE A 18 -43.83 -9.61 -9.85
C PHE A 18 -44.86 -8.72 -10.56
N SER A 19 -45.61 -7.90 -9.81
CA SER A 19 -46.59 -6.97 -10.38
C SER A 19 -45.96 -5.76 -11.10
N VAL A 20 -44.72 -5.39 -10.74
CA VAL A 20 -44.02 -4.22 -11.29
C VAL A 20 -43.17 -4.61 -12.50
N VAL A 21 -42.31 -5.63 -12.38
CA VAL A 21 -41.39 -6.05 -13.45
C VAL A 21 -41.99 -7.06 -14.42
N GLY A 22 -43.13 -7.64 -14.06
CA GLY A 22 -43.78 -8.71 -14.82
C GLY A 22 -43.23 -10.10 -14.49
N GLU A 23 -44.07 -11.10 -14.73
CA GLU A 23 -43.84 -12.47 -14.26
C GLU A 23 -42.60 -13.13 -14.89
N SER A 24 -42.34 -12.90 -16.18
CA SER A 24 -41.17 -13.47 -16.86
C SER A 24 -39.85 -12.97 -16.27
N LEU A 25 -39.74 -11.65 -16.10
CA LEU A 25 -38.53 -11.01 -15.58
C LEU A 25 -38.35 -11.32 -14.09
N ALA A 26 -39.42 -11.30 -13.30
CA ALA A 26 -39.35 -11.65 -11.89
C ALA A 26 -38.89 -13.09 -11.65
N LEU A 27 -39.30 -14.04 -12.51
CA LEU A 27 -38.84 -15.43 -12.44
C LEU A 27 -37.37 -15.60 -12.85
N SER A 28 -36.83 -14.75 -13.73
CA SER A 28 -35.40 -14.77 -14.04
C SER A 28 -34.54 -14.14 -12.95
N LEU A 29 -35.08 -13.16 -12.21
CA LEU A 29 -34.39 -12.48 -11.11
C LEU A 29 -34.39 -13.32 -9.84
N VAL A 30 -35.54 -13.87 -9.44
CA VAL A 30 -35.67 -14.72 -8.24
C VAL A 30 -35.49 -16.19 -8.62
N LYS A 31 -34.24 -16.68 -8.59
CA LYS A 31 -33.91 -18.07 -8.90
C LYS A 31 -34.38 -19.04 -7.79
N GLY A 32 -34.54 -20.31 -8.13
CA GLY A 32 -34.80 -21.38 -7.14
C GLY A 32 -36.25 -21.51 -6.63
N LEU A 33 -37.19 -20.71 -7.14
CA LEU A 33 -38.61 -20.82 -6.75
C LEU A 33 -39.25 -22.13 -7.23
N SER A 34 -39.88 -22.86 -6.32
CA SER A 34 -40.70 -24.03 -6.65
C SER A 34 -42.02 -23.63 -7.32
N LYS A 35 -42.62 -24.57 -8.06
CA LYS A 35 -43.95 -24.36 -8.68
C LYS A 35 -45.03 -24.00 -7.65
N THR A 36 -44.88 -24.45 -6.40
CA THR A 36 -45.82 -24.15 -5.31
C THR A 36 -45.68 -22.71 -4.83
N GLU A 37 -44.45 -22.20 -4.73
CA GLU A 37 -44.17 -20.82 -4.32
C GLU A 37 -44.62 -19.82 -5.37
N VAL A 38 -44.35 -20.08 -6.65
CA VAL A 38 -44.85 -19.25 -7.75
C VAL A 38 -46.38 -19.17 -7.73
N ARG A 39 -47.08 -20.27 -7.44
CA ARG A 39 -48.54 -20.27 -7.29
C ARG A 39 -49.01 -19.41 -6.10
N LYS A 40 -48.31 -19.49 -4.96
CA LYS A 40 -48.61 -18.66 -3.79
C LYS A 40 -48.42 -17.18 -4.10
N ILE A 41 -47.28 -16.80 -4.69
CA ILE A 41 -46.97 -15.43 -5.13
C ILE A 41 -48.07 -14.91 -6.06
N ARG A 42 -48.52 -15.72 -7.03
CA ARG A 42 -49.58 -15.36 -7.97
C ARG A 42 -50.93 -15.15 -7.28
N SER A 43 -51.29 -15.98 -6.31
CA SER A 43 -52.52 -15.79 -5.51
C SER A 43 -52.44 -14.50 -4.72
N THR A 44 -51.34 -14.28 -4.00
CA THR A 44 -51.09 -13.09 -3.21
C THR A 44 -51.14 -11.83 -4.06
N SER A 45 -50.51 -11.81 -5.24
CA SER A 45 -50.54 -10.65 -6.16
C SER A 45 -51.96 -10.30 -6.64
N ARG A 46 -52.88 -11.27 -6.74
CA ARG A 46 -54.27 -11.04 -7.15
C ARG A 46 -55.16 -10.58 -6.00
N GLU A 47 -54.89 -11.07 -4.80
CA GLU A 47 -55.60 -10.70 -3.57
C GLU A 47 -55.18 -9.32 -3.05
N MET A 48 -53.97 -8.87 -3.42
CA MET A 48 -53.46 -7.56 -3.05
C MET A 48 -54.20 -6.44 -3.78
N GLY A 49 -54.66 -5.44 -3.01
CA GLY A 49 -55.20 -4.20 -3.56
C GLY A 49 -54.10 -3.27 -4.11
N ALA A 50 -54.52 -2.10 -4.63
CA ALA A 50 -53.59 -1.12 -5.19
C ALA A 50 -52.48 -0.71 -4.21
N VAL A 51 -51.23 -0.74 -4.66
CA VAL A 51 -50.04 -0.36 -3.89
C VAL A 51 -49.56 1.01 -4.34
N SER A 52 -49.21 1.87 -3.38
CA SER A 52 -48.68 3.21 -3.67
C SER A 52 -47.34 3.16 -4.42
N PHE A 53 -47.04 4.22 -5.20
CA PHE A 53 -45.79 4.32 -5.95
C PHE A 53 -44.56 4.27 -5.03
N THR A 54 -44.61 4.97 -3.88
CA THR A 54 -43.51 4.98 -2.90
C THR A 54 -43.16 3.58 -2.39
N VAL A 55 -44.16 2.77 -2.04
CA VAL A 55 -43.93 1.38 -1.59
C VAL A 55 -43.39 0.52 -2.72
N LYS A 56 -43.86 0.70 -3.96
CA LYS A 56 -43.32 -0.02 -5.12
C LYS A 56 -41.85 0.35 -5.36
N LYS A 57 -41.50 1.63 -5.30
CA LYS A 57 -40.12 2.12 -5.43
C LYS A 57 -39.21 1.50 -4.37
N GLN A 58 -39.62 1.55 -3.11
CA GLN A 58 -38.83 1.00 -2.00
C GLN A 58 -38.61 -0.52 -2.11
N ILE A 59 -39.62 -1.26 -2.59
CA ILE A 59 -39.47 -2.71 -2.84
C ILE A 59 -38.54 -2.97 -4.03
N MET A 60 -38.67 -2.19 -5.10
CA MET A 60 -37.77 -2.32 -6.26
C MET A 60 -36.32 -2.07 -5.85
N GLU A 61 -36.06 -1.04 -5.04
CA GLU A 61 -34.74 -0.75 -4.47
C GLU A 61 -34.24 -1.90 -3.59
N GLU A 62 -35.04 -2.38 -2.64
CA GLU A 62 -34.68 -3.54 -1.78
C GLU A 62 -34.25 -4.76 -2.59
N PHE A 63 -35.05 -5.17 -3.59
CA PHE A 63 -34.72 -6.32 -4.43
C PHE A 63 -33.53 -6.06 -5.35
N TYR A 64 -33.42 -4.85 -5.90
CA TYR A 64 -32.28 -4.45 -6.71
C TYR A 64 -30.97 -4.57 -5.92
N PHE A 65 -30.93 -4.08 -4.67
CA PHE A 65 -29.80 -4.25 -3.78
C PHE A 65 -29.50 -5.72 -3.48
N GLY A 66 -30.54 -6.52 -3.19
CA GLY A 66 -30.39 -7.95 -2.98
C GLY A 66 -29.72 -8.65 -4.17
N PHE A 67 -30.17 -8.37 -5.40
CA PHE A 67 -29.61 -8.98 -6.60
C PHE A 67 -28.22 -8.45 -6.97
N LEU A 68 -27.95 -7.16 -6.74
CA LEU A 68 -26.61 -6.61 -6.90
C LEU A 68 -25.63 -7.29 -5.93
N SER A 69 -26.02 -7.44 -4.66
CA SER A 69 -25.19 -8.11 -3.66
C SER A 69 -24.87 -9.55 -4.06
N GLU A 70 -25.81 -10.29 -4.66
CA GLU A 70 -25.56 -11.64 -5.21
C GLU A 70 -24.60 -11.65 -6.42
N GLN A 71 -24.57 -10.60 -7.25
CA GLN A 71 -23.63 -10.50 -8.39
C GLN A 71 -22.21 -10.11 -7.96
N PHE A 72 -22.07 -9.40 -6.85
CA PHE A 72 -20.76 -9.06 -6.26
C PHE A 72 -20.26 -10.13 -5.26
N GLN A 73 -21.11 -11.10 -4.88
CA GLN A 73 -20.80 -12.16 -3.90
C GLN A 73 -19.81 -13.24 -4.38
N ASP A 74 -19.32 -13.21 -5.62
CA ASP A 74 -18.23 -14.10 -6.03
C ASP A 74 -16.85 -13.63 -5.54
N GLU A 75 -16.72 -12.40 -5.01
CA GLU A 75 -15.51 -11.94 -4.33
C GLU A 75 -15.86 -11.22 -3.01
N ASP A 76 -15.67 -11.96 -1.92
CA ASP A 76 -15.64 -11.52 -0.52
C ASP A 76 -16.95 -11.26 0.23
N LYS A 77 -17.08 -12.00 1.34
CA LYS A 77 -18.18 -11.97 2.28
C LYS A 77 -18.02 -10.80 3.25
N GLU A 78 -18.79 -9.73 3.09
CA GLU A 78 -19.17 -8.87 4.22
C GLU A 78 -20.66 -8.49 4.12
N GLU A 79 -21.45 -8.86 5.14
CA GLU A 79 -22.81 -8.38 5.35
C GLU A 79 -22.76 -6.92 5.83
N GLY A 80 -22.61 -5.99 4.89
CA GLY A 80 -22.59 -4.55 5.15
C GLY A 80 -23.32 -3.74 4.07
N PRO A 81 -23.68 -2.48 4.36
CA PRO A 81 -24.15 -1.57 3.31
C PRO A 81 -23.08 -1.46 2.21
N ILE A 82 -23.49 -1.51 0.94
CA ILE A 82 -22.58 -1.41 -0.21
C ILE A 82 -21.83 -0.07 -0.08
N GLN A 83 -20.49 -0.13 -0.05
CA GLN A 83 -19.61 1.04 -0.07
C GLN A 83 -18.88 1.08 -1.43
N PRO A 84 -19.46 1.69 -2.48
CA PRO A 84 -18.95 1.55 -3.84
C PRO A 84 -17.50 2.07 -4.01
N PHE A 85 -17.11 3.02 -3.17
CA PHE A 85 -15.84 3.75 -3.25
C PHE A 85 -14.81 3.35 -2.19
N GLU A 86 -15.01 2.26 -1.45
CA GLU A 86 -14.09 1.83 -0.38
C GLU A 86 -12.63 1.68 -0.87
N PHE A 87 -12.44 1.22 -2.11
CA PHE A 87 -11.12 1.09 -2.74
C PHE A 87 -10.32 2.40 -2.81
N LEU A 88 -10.96 3.57 -2.74
CA LEU A 88 -10.27 4.86 -2.72
C LEU A 88 -9.41 5.05 -1.46
N LEU A 89 -9.76 4.40 -0.35
CA LEU A 89 -9.03 4.50 0.91
C LEU A 89 -7.64 3.86 0.80
N GLU A 90 -7.48 2.88 -0.09
CA GLU A 90 -6.21 2.18 -0.32
C GLU A 90 -5.28 2.94 -1.28
N LEU A 91 -5.77 3.97 -1.97
CA LEU A 91 -5.00 4.70 -2.97
C LEU A 91 -4.14 5.81 -2.35
N GLN A 92 -2.91 5.91 -2.86
CA GLN A 92 -2.00 7.02 -2.58
C GLN A 92 -2.38 8.27 -3.37
N ASP A 93 -1.84 9.41 -2.96
CA ASP A 93 -2.14 10.72 -3.52
C ASP A 93 -1.89 10.81 -5.03
N GLU A 94 -0.75 10.30 -5.52
CA GLU A 94 -0.46 10.25 -6.95
C GLU A 94 -1.44 9.37 -7.73
N GLN A 95 -1.88 8.27 -7.11
CA GLN A 95 -2.83 7.35 -7.73
C GLN A 95 -4.22 7.98 -7.80
N LEU A 96 -4.65 8.69 -6.75
CA LEU A 96 -5.91 9.45 -6.75
C LEU A 96 -5.90 10.55 -7.83
N LEU A 97 -4.81 11.31 -7.93
CA LEU A 97 -4.66 12.33 -8.97
C LEU A 97 -4.66 11.73 -10.39
N ALA A 98 -3.98 10.60 -10.58
CA ALA A 98 -3.98 9.90 -11.87
C ALA A 98 -5.35 9.31 -12.21
N LEU A 99 -6.07 8.78 -11.21
CA LEU A 99 -7.41 8.22 -11.36
C LEU A 99 -8.41 9.28 -11.85
N LEU A 100 -8.33 10.48 -11.27
CA LEU A 100 -9.22 11.62 -11.55
C LEU A 100 -8.81 12.46 -12.77
N ASN A 101 -7.64 12.18 -13.35
CA ASN A 101 -7.18 12.90 -14.52
C ASN A 101 -8.15 12.71 -15.70
N LYS A 102 -8.64 13.83 -16.25
CA LYS A 102 -9.65 13.89 -17.32
C LYS A 102 -11.00 13.24 -16.97
N GLU A 103 -11.35 13.15 -15.70
CA GLU A 103 -12.70 12.82 -15.28
C GLU A 103 -13.60 14.05 -15.27
N GLU A 104 -14.89 13.83 -15.52
CA GLU A 104 -15.88 14.91 -15.56
C GLU A 104 -16.20 15.44 -14.15
N PRO A 105 -16.64 16.71 -14.00
CA PRO A 105 -16.91 17.33 -12.70
C PRO A 105 -17.82 16.51 -11.75
N PRO A 106 -18.91 15.87 -12.21
CA PRO A 106 -19.74 15.04 -11.33
C PRO A 106 -18.98 13.84 -10.75
N VAL A 107 -18.07 13.25 -11.52
CA VAL A 107 -17.25 12.10 -11.09
C VAL A 107 -16.24 12.53 -10.05
N ILE A 108 -15.57 13.66 -10.27
CA ILE A 108 -14.65 14.25 -9.29
C ILE A 108 -15.40 14.57 -8.00
N ALA A 109 -16.58 15.18 -8.08
CA ALA A 109 -17.42 15.49 -6.93
C ALA A 109 -17.80 14.24 -6.12
N MET A 110 -18.24 13.17 -6.78
CA MET A 110 -18.54 11.89 -6.12
C MET A 110 -17.34 11.33 -5.37
N VAL A 111 -16.13 11.40 -5.95
CA VAL A 111 -14.90 10.95 -5.29
C VAL A 111 -14.54 11.85 -4.11
N LEU A 112 -14.59 13.18 -4.26
CA LEU A 112 -14.29 14.14 -3.19
C LEU A 112 -15.21 13.97 -1.97
N ALA A 113 -16.46 13.56 -2.17
CA ALA A 113 -17.40 13.29 -1.10
C ALA A 113 -16.98 12.10 -0.20
N GLN A 114 -16.16 11.19 -0.72
CA GLN A 114 -15.68 9.99 0.00
C GLN A 114 -14.31 10.18 0.67
N LEU A 115 -13.62 11.29 0.39
CA LEU A 115 -12.26 11.53 0.86
C LEU A 115 -12.22 12.44 2.09
N GLU A 116 -11.21 12.22 2.93
CA GLU A 116 -10.88 13.09 4.07
C GLU A 116 -10.51 14.52 3.61
N PRO A 117 -10.70 15.55 4.46
CA PRO A 117 -10.53 16.96 4.10
C PRO A 117 -9.17 17.29 3.46
N GLU A 118 -8.09 16.67 3.94
CA GLU A 118 -6.73 16.88 3.44
C GLU A 118 -6.57 16.42 1.98
N LYS A 119 -6.99 15.18 1.68
CA LYS A 119 -6.98 14.63 0.31
C LYS A 119 -7.93 15.38 -0.62
N ARG A 120 -9.08 15.83 -0.10
CA ARG A 120 -10.04 16.64 -0.86
C ARG A 120 -9.40 17.95 -1.34
N MET A 121 -8.69 18.65 -0.45
CA MET A 121 -7.99 19.88 -0.78
C MET A 121 -6.86 19.66 -1.78
N LEU A 122 -6.07 18.59 -1.59
CA LEU A 122 -5.01 18.20 -2.51
C LEU A 122 -5.52 18.05 -3.95
N ILE A 123 -6.62 17.33 -4.14
CA ILE A 123 -7.23 17.12 -5.46
C ILE A 123 -7.77 18.44 -6.02
N LEU A 124 -8.53 19.18 -5.21
CA LEU A 124 -9.11 20.46 -5.62
C LEU A 124 -8.06 21.47 -6.09
N ASP A 125 -6.85 21.45 -5.52
CA ASP A 125 -5.75 22.32 -5.94
C ASP A 125 -5.08 21.91 -7.26
N LYS A 126 -5.38 20.72 -7.76
CA LYS A 126 -4.93 20.22 -9.07
C LYS A 126 -5.98 20.33 -10.17
N VAL A 127 -7.25 20.54 -9.83
CA VAL A 127 -8.33 20.78 -10.80
C VAL A 127 -8.17 22.18 -11.40
N ASP A 128 -8.40 22.31 -12.71
CA ASP A 128 -8.33 23.58 -13.40
C ASP A 128 -9.31 24.60 -12.80
N PRO A 129 -8.94 25.89 -12.66
CA PRO A 129 -9.76 26.88 -11.95
C PRO A 129 -11.18 27.04 -12.50
N THR A 130 -11.38 26.83 -13.80
CA THR A 130 -12.70 26.88 -14.45
C THR A 130 -13.55 25.67 -14.10
N GLU A 131 -12.97 24.46 -14.07
CA GLU A 131 -13.67 23.22 -13.74
C GLU A 131 -13.91 23.08 -12.22
N LYS A 132 -13.03 23.69 -11.41
CA LYS A 132 -13.14 23.68 -9.94
C LYS A 132 -14.47 24.26 -9.45
N GLY A 133 -15.01 25.26 -10.14
CA GLY A 133 -16.33 25.82 -9.84
C GLY A 133 -17.46 24.80 -10.06
N ASP A 134 -17.42 24.10 -11.20
CA ASP A 134 -18.41 23.08 -11.55
C ASP A 134 -18.36 21.90 -10.59
N VAL A 135 -17.14 21.43 -10.23
CA VAL A 135 -16.95 20.37 -9.24
C VAL A 135 -17.59 20.72 -7.89
N LEU A 136 -17.45 21.96 -7.43
CA LEU A 136 -18.03 22.41 -6.16
C LEU A 136 -19.56 22.50 -6.21
N ILE A 137 -20.14 22.86 -7.36
CA ILE A 137 -21.59 22.86 -7.57
C ILE A 137 -22.11 21.43 -7.51
N GLU A 138 -21.49 20.51 -8.25
CA GLU A 138 -21.88 19.09 -8.29
C GLU A 138 -21.78 18.43 -6.90
N LEU A 139 -20.75 18.78 -6.12
CA LEU A 139 -20.59 18.28 -4.74
C LEU A 139 -21.79 18.62 -3.85
N GLY A 140 -22.44 19.76 -4.09
CA GLY A 140 -23.65 20.17 -3.36
C GLY A 140 -24.95 19.52 -3.87
N SER A 141 -24.92 18.87 -5.03
CA SER A 141 -26.09 18.30 -5.71
C SER A 141 -26.05 16.78 -5.85
N LEU A 142 -25.12 16.10 -5.15
CA LEU A 142 -24.96 14.65 -5.23
C LEU A 142 -26.22 13.85 -4.82
N GLU A 143 -27.10 14.42 -3.99
CA GLU A 143 -28.37 13.79 -3.58
C GLU A 143 -29.33 13.54 -4.76
N ASP A 144 -29.17 14.29 -5.86
CA ASP A 144 -30.00 14.14 -7.06
C ASP A 144 -29.53 13.00 -7.98
N ILE A 145 -28.34 12.44 -7.73
CA ILE A 145 -27.76 11.37 -8.54
C ILE A 145 -28.36 10.01 -8.11
N PRO A 146 -29.00 9.25 -9.02
CA PRO A 146 -29.47 7.91 -8.72
C PRO A 146 -28.31 7.00 -8.30
N LEU A 147 -28.55 6.17 -7.30
CA LEU A 147 -27.51 5.31 -6.75
C LEU A 147 -26.95 4.31 -7.78
N GLU A 148 -27.76 3.91 -8.76
CA GLU A 148 -27.31 3.06 -9.86
C GLU A 148 -26.16 3.72 -10.64
N GLY A 149 -26.26 5.03 -10.89
CA GLY A 149 -25.22 5.80 -11.55
C GLY A 149 -23.96 5.93 -10.68
N ILE A 150 -24.13 6.09 -9.37
CA ILE A 150 -23.01 6.12 -8.41
C ILE A 150 -22.25 4.79 -8.42
N ILE A 151 -22.98 3.66 -8.38
CA ILE A 151 -22.39 2.31 -8.39
C ILE A 151 -21.67 2.05 -9.72
N GLU A 152 -22.27 2.40 -10.85
CA GLU A 152 -21.65 2.24 -12.17
C GLU A 152 -20.34 3.03 -12.28
N VAL A 153 -20.35 4.29 -11.84
CA VAL A 153 -19.14 5.13 -11.84
C VAL A 153 -18.08 4.57 -10.91
N ALA A 154 -18.46 4.13 -9.71
CA ALA A 154 -17.54 3.54 -8.76
C ALA A 154 -16.91 2.24 -9.28
N ALA A 155 -17.69 1.36 -9.91
CA ALA A 155 -17.19 0.13 -10.53
C ALA A 155 -16.18 0.44 -11.66
N ARG A 156 -16.50 1.42 -12.52
CA ARG A 156 -15.59 1.89 -13.57
C ARG A 156 -14.29 2.45 -13.00
N LEU A 157 -14.36 3.24 -11.94
CA LEU A 157 -13.18 3.80 -11.28
C LEU A 157 -12.36 2.73 -10.55
N LYS A 158 -13.00 1.73 -9.94
CA LYS A 158 -12.33 0.57 -9.32
C LYS A 158 -11.58 -0.25 -10.36
N GLU A 159 -12.20 -0.52 -11.52
CA GLU A 159 -11.53 -1.18 -12.63
C GLU A 159 -10.34 -0.34 -13.12
N LYS A 160 -10.53 0.96 -13.34
CA LYS A 160 -9.46 1.89 -13.74
C LYS A 160 -8.30 1.91 -12.73
N SER A 161 -8.57 1.83 -11.43
CA SER A 161 -7.54 1.84 -10.40
C SER A 161 -6.67 0.57 -10.40
N THR A 162 -7.17 -0.56 -10.89
CA THR A 162 -6.35 -1.79 -11.02
C THR A 162 -5.20 -1.65 -12.01
N TYR A 163 -5.35 -0.76 -13.00
CA TYR A 163 -4.32 -0.46 -14.00
C TYR A 163 -3.36 0.65 -13.58
N LEU A 164 -3.63 1.33 -12.45
CA LEU A 164 -2.70 2.32 -11.94
C LEU A 164 -1.45 1.61 -11.41
N PRO A 165 -0.25 2.11 -11.73
CA PRO A 165 0.97 1.59 -11.14
C PRO A 165 0.84 1.57 -9.62
N ARG A 166 0.98 0.38 -9.02
CA ARG A 166 1.14 0.28 -7.57
C ARG A 166 2.50 0.89 -7.27
N THR A 167 2.51 1.97 -6.51
CA THR A 167 3.69 2.78 -6.16
C THR A 167 4.78 2.01 -5.41
N THR A 168 4.58 0.72 -5.16
CA THR A 168 5.62 -0.20 -4.68
C THR A 168 6.73 -0.48 -5.71
N GLU A 169 6.60 -0.09 -6.98
CA GLU A 169 7.63 -0.37 -8.01
C GLU A 169 8.23 0.84 -8.74
N PHE A 170 7.84 2.08 -8.42
CA PHE A 170 8.47 3.28 -9.00
C PHE A 170 9.09 4.16 -7.90
N SER A 171 10.18 3.67 -7.30
CA SER A 171 11.10 4.54 -6.57
C SER A 171 11.66 5.57 -7.57
N ARG A 172 11.50 6.88 -7.30
CA ARG A 172 12.02 7.97 -8.14
C ARG A 172 13.56 8.08 -8.09
N GLY A 173 14.26 7.00 -7.73
CA GLY A 173 15.65 7.06 -7.30
C GLY A 173 15.81 7.95 -6.06
N GLY A 174 17.05 8.08 -5.60
CA GLY A 174 17.40 8.86 -4.41
C GLY A 174 18.72 8.38 -3.82
N GLY A 175 19.16 9.01 -2.72
CA GLY A 175 20.41 8.64 -2.06
C GLY A 175 20.45 7.16 -1.64
N LYS A 176 19.31 6.61 -1.21
CA LYS A 176 19.19 5.21 -0.77
C LYS A 176 19.45 4.19 -1.88
N GLU A 177 18.78 4.32 -3.02
CA GLU A 177 18.98 3.44 -4.17
C GLU A 177 20.41 3.55 -4.72
N ILE A 178 20.94 4.77 -4.82
CA ILE A 178 22.31 4.99 -5.27
C ILE A 178 23.30 4.35 -4.29
N ALA A 179 23.11 4.50 -2.99
CA ALA A 179 23.95 3.87 -1.97
C ALA A 179 23.95 2.33 -2.09
N GLN A 180 22.80 1.72 -2.39
CA GLN A 180 22.71 0.27 -2.61
C GLN A 180 23.47 -0.16 -3.87
N ILE A 181 23.32 0.58 -4.97
CA ILE A 181 24.03 0.28 -6.22
C ILE A 181 25.55 0.44 -6.02
N ILE A 182 25.99 1.55 -5.42
CA ILE A 182 27.40 1.86 -5.16
C ILE A 182 28.04 0.82 -4.22
N GLY A 183 27.37 0.44 -3.13
CA GLY A 183 27.87 -0.60 -2.21
C GLY A 183 27.96 -2.00 -2.86
N GLY A 184 27.24 -2.22 -3.96
CA GLY A 184 27.35 -3.43 -4.77
C GLY A 184 28.62 -3.50 -5.64
N MET A 185 29.27 -2.37 -5.90
CA MET A 185 30.37 -2.26 -6.86
C MET A 185 31.71 -2.79 -6.32
N SER A 186 32.76 -2.67 -7.15
CA SER A 186 34.14 -2.84 -6.71
C SER A 186 34.58 -1.62 -5.91
N SER A 187 35.49 -1.78 -4.94
CA SER A 187 35.95 -0.66 -4.10
C SER A 187 36.57 0.49 -4.90
N ALA A 188 37.16 0.20 -6.07
CA ALA A 188 37.72 1.23 -6.95
C ALA A 188 36.62 2.05 -7.65
N ASP A 189 35.53 1.39 -8.08
CA ASP A 189 34.40 2.08 -8.69
C ASP A 189 33.58 2.84 -7.65
N GLU A 190 33.35 2.24 -6.49
CA GLU A 190 32.68 2.84 -5.34
C GLU A 190 33.33 4.18 -4.97
N GLU A 191 34.64 4.20 -4.76
CA GLU A 191 35.42 5.40 -4.44
C GLU A 191 35.31 6.44 -5.57
N ARG A 192 35.43 6.00 -6.83
CA ARG A 192 35.34 6.89 -7.99
C ARG A 192 33.96 7.55 -8.12
N TYR A 193 32.87 6.81 -7.94
CA TYR A 193 31.51 7.34 -8.06
C TYR A 193 31.17 8.25 -6.89
N LEU A 194 31.56 7.91 -5.66
CA LEU A 194 31.39 8.79 -4.50
C LEU A 194 32.14 10.11 -4.67
N GLN A 195 33.37 10.09 -5.20
CA GLN A 195 34.11 11.31 -5.53
C GLN A 195 33.42 12.13 -6.63
N THR A 196 32.84 11.47 -7.63
CA THR A 196 32.09 12.15 -8.70
C THR A 196 30.87 12.85 -8.12
N LEU A 197 30.07 12.14 -7.30
CA LEU A 197 28.92 12.72 -6.60
C LEU A 197 29.33 13.91 -5.75
N LYS A 198 30.38 13.77 -4.93
CA LYS A 198 30.87 14.84 -4.07
C LYS A 198 31.25 16.12 -4.83
N ASN A 199 31.77 15.99 -6.05
CA ASN A 199 32.21 17.14 -6.85
C ASN A 199 31.09 17.77 -7.68
N GLU A 200 30.20 16.95 -8.24
CA GLU A 200 29.16 17.40 -9.16
C GLU A 200 27.85 17.76 -8.45
N ASP A 201 27.49 17.03 -7.39
CA ASP A 201 26.25 17.21 -6.62
C ASP A 201 26.47 16.88 -5.12
N PRO A 202 27.00 17.85 -4.34
CA PRO A 202 27.29 17.66 -2.92
C PRO A 202 26.04 17.32 -2.08
N ASP A 203 24.87 17.83 -2.45
CA ASP A 203 23.63 17.58 -1.72
C ASP A 203 23.19 16.12 -1.92
N LEU A 204 23.27 15.60 -3.15
CA LEU A 204 23.04 14.19 -3.43
C LEU A 204 24.09 13.30 -2.77
N PHE A 205 25.35 13.73 -2.71
CA PHE A 205 26.40 13.00 -1.99
C PHE A 205 26.07 12.83 -0.51
N GLU A 206 25.65 13.90 0.18
CA GLU A 206 25.22 13.84 1.58
C GLU A 206 23.99 12.95 1.75
N ASP A 207 23.05 12.96 0.79
CA ASP A 207 21.90 12.07 0.82
C ASP A 207 22.28 10.59 0.64
N VAL A 208 23.20 10.28 -0.27
CA VAL A 208 23.76 8.93 -0.45
C VAL A 208 24.49 8.45 0.81
N LYS A 209 25.27 9.33 1.44
CA LYS A 209 26.04 9.06 2.65
C LYS A 209 25.18 8.53 3.80
N LYS A 210 23.94 9.02 3.95
CA LYS A 210 23.00 8.55 4.99
C LYS A 210 22.68 7.05 4.91
N TYR A 211 22.75 6.46 3.72
CA TYR A 211 22.37 5.08 3.46
C TYR A 211 23.57 4.18 3.08
N HIS A 212 24.75 4.78 2.89
CA HIS A 212 25.95 4.11 2.41
C HIS A 212 26.79 3.59 3.57
N LEU A 213 26.43 2.40 4.07
CA LEU A 213 27.15 1.70 5.12
C LEU A 213 28.47 1.09 4.64
N THR A 214 29.58 1.49 5.24
CA THR A 214 30.91 0.89 5.00
C THR A 214 31.41 0.07 6.17
N PHE A 215 32.44 -0.74 5.95
CA PHE A 215 33.11 -1.49 7.03
C PHE A 215 33.67 -0.57 8.12
N ILE A 216 34.20 0.60 7.73
CA ILE A 216 34.76 1.57 8.68
C ILE A 216 33.65 2.13 9.56
N ASP A 217 32.50 2.49 8.98
CA ASP A 217 31.37 3.00 9.76
C ASP A 217 30.89 1.98 10.79
N ILE A 218 30.86 0.69 10.42
CA ILE A 218 30.50 -0.39 11.35
C ILE A 218 31.47 -0.40 12.54
N ILE A 219 32.77 -0.45 12.30
CA ILE A 219 33.76 -0.57 13.39
C ILE A 219 33.97 0.70 14.19
N GLU A 220 33.52 1.87 13.72
CA GLU A 220 33.68 3.15 14.43
C GLU A 220 32.41 3.58 15.15
N GLN A 221 31.24 3.39 14.54
CA GLN A 221 29.99 4.05 14.98
C GLN A 221 29.03 3.09 15.68
N PHE A 222 29.16 1.77 15.47
CA PHE A 222 28.17 0.82 15.99
C PHE A 222 28.41 0.52 17.48
N PRO A 223 27.33 0.36 18.28
CA PRO A 223 27.43 -0.11 19.66
C PRO A 223 28.07 -1.49 19.78
N ASP A 224 28.77 -1.75 20.88
CA ASP A 224 29.50 -3.00 21.12
C ASP A 224 28.61 -4.26 21.04
N ALA A 225 27.34 -4.15 21.43
CA ALA A 225 26.37 -5.24 21.32
C ALA A 225 26.10 -5.61 19.86
N THR A 226 25.79 -4.63 19.02
CA THR A 226 25.54 -4.83 17.58
C THR A 226 26.80 -5.32 16.87
N LEU A 227 27.97 -4.77 17.21
CA LEU A 227 29.27 -5.23 16.70
C LEU A 227 29.52 -6.70 17.03
N ARG A 228 29.25 -7.12 18.27
CA ARG A 228 29.36 -8.52 18.68
C ARG A 228 28.48 -9.41 17.82
N ASP A 229 27.23 -9.03 17.59
CA ASP A 229 26.27 -9.86 16.85
C ASP A 229 26.66 -9.99 15.37
N ILE A 230 27.10 -8.90 14.74
CA ILE A 230 27.62 -8.90 13.36
C ILE A 230 28.85 -9.81 13.27
N MET A 231 29.87 -9.56 14.09
CA MET A 231 31.15 -10.28 14.02
C MET A 231 31.02 -11.74 14.45
N ASN A 232 30.04 -12.07 15.29
CA ASN A 232 29.75 -13.44 15.67
C ASN A 232 29.04 -14.23 14.54
N THR A 233 28.37 -13.54 13.61
CA THR A 233 27.71 -14.16 12.45
C THR A 233 28.71 -14.42 11.31
N VAL A 234 29.76 -13.60 11.19
CA VAL A 234 30.81 -13.76 10.19
C VAL A 234 31.79 -14.88 10.60
N ASP A 235 32.34 -15.58 9.59
CA ASP A 235 33.40 -16.57 9.77
C ASP A 235 34.67 -15.93 10.34
N LEU A 236 35.29 -16.59 11.31
CA LEU A 236 36.41 -16.00 12.06
C LEU A 236 37.63 -15.67 11.18
N SER A 237 37.86 -16.45 10.12
CA SER A 237 38.91 -16.16 9.12
C SER A 237 38.61 -14.91 8.30
N ASP A 238 37.34 -14.65 7.97
CA ASP A 238 36.92 -13.43 7.28
C ASP A 238 36.99 -12.23 8.22
N VAL A 239 36.61 -12.38 9.50
CA VAL A 239 36.82 -11.34 10.52
C VAL A 239 38.30 -10.98 10.59
N SER A 240 39.19 -11.97 10.67
CA SER A 240 40.64 -11.71 10.71
C SER A 240 41.17 -11.00 9.45
N MET A 241 40.75 -11.44 8.27
CA MET A 241 41.10 -10.79 7.00
C MET A 241 40.58 -9.35 6.91
N ALA A 242 39.36 -9.09 7.38
CA ALA A 242 38.74 -7.76 7.35
C ALA A 242 39.45 -6.76 8.27
N MET A 243 39.97 -7.23 9.42
CA MET A 243 40.74 -6.43 10.38
C MET A 243 42.15 -6.06 9.91
N LYS A 244 42.61 -6.59 8.76
CA LYS A 244 43.93 -6.26 8.24
C LYS A 244 44.07 -4.76 7.95
N GLY A 245 45.04 -4.12 8.58
CA GLY A 245 45.30 -2.68 8.43
C GLY A 245 44.38 -1.78 9.26
N VAL A 246 43.56 -2.35 10.15
CA VAL A 246 42.85 -1.62 11.22
C VAL A 246 43.80 -1.42 12.40
N GLU A 247 43.61 -0.34 13.16
CA GLU A 247 44.43 -0.07 14.35
C GLU A 247 44.26 -1.16 15.42
N GLN A 248 45.35 -1.54 16.08
CA GLN A 248 45.37 -2.66 17.02
C GLN A 248 44.37 -2.48 18.17
N GLU A 249 44.19 -1.25 18.66
CA GLU A 249 43.22 -0.94 19.72
C GLU A 249 41.78 -1.26 19.28
N THR A 250 41.42 -0.91 18.04
CA THR A 250 40.10 -1.23 17.48
C THR A 250 39.93 -2.73 17.26
N VAL A 251 40.98 -3.42 16.80
CA VAL A 251 40.98 -4.88 16.67
C VAL A 251 40.75 -5.53 18.04
N ASP A 252 41.50 -5.11 19.06
CA ASP A 252 41.39 -5.64 20.42
C ASP A 252 40.00 -5.41 21.01
N ARG A 253 39.40 -4.22 20.78
CA ARG A 253 38.01 -3.92 21.16
C ARG A 253 37.03 -4.90 20.52
N ILE A 254 37.13 -5.09 19.21
CA ILE A 254 36.21 -5.94 18.45
C ILE A 254 36.35 -7.41 18.84
N ILE A 255 37.58 -7.92 18.92
CA ILE A 255 37.83 -9.31 19.31
C ILE A 255 37.46 -9.52 20.78
N GLY A 256 37.77 -8.58 21.67
CA GLY A 256 37.38 -8.62 23.08
C GLY A 256 35.86 -8.67 23.30
N ASN A 257 35.08 -8.17 22.34
CA ASN A 257 33.63 -8.25 22.35
C ASN A 257 33.06 -9.60 21.87
N LEU A 258 33.85 -10.48 21.24
CA LEU A 258 33.39 -11.80 20.78
C LEU A 258 33.21 -12.81 21.93
N PRO A 259 32.50 -13.93 21.71
CA PRO A 259 32.47 -15.02 22.69
C PRO A 259 33.88 -15.60 22.96
N GLN A 260 34.18 -15.97 24.21
CA GLN A 260 35.51 -16.47 24.65
C GLN A 260 36.09 -17.56 23.74
N LYS A 261 35.25 -18.45 23.21
CA LYS A 261 35.67 -19.50 22.29
C LYS A 261 36.24 -18.93 20.97
N LYS A 262 35.59 -17.92 20.39
CA LYS A 262 36.07 -17.25 19.17
C LYS A 262 37.31 -16.41 19.45
N GLN A 263 37.39 -15.76 20.61
CA GLN A 263 38.59 -15.03 21.04
C GLN A 263 39.82 -15.93 21.08
N ALA A 264 39.69 -17.11 21.70
CA ALA A 264 40.79 -18.07 21.83
C ALA A 264 41.21 -18.70 20.49
N MET A 265 40.33 -18.69 19.49
CA MET A 265 40.58 -19.23 18.14
C MET A 265 40.97 -18.14 17.14
N TYR A 266 40.98 -16.87 17.55
CA TYR A 266 41.30 -15.77 16.66
C TYR A 266 42.81 -15.75 16.39
N GLU A 267 43.17 -15.81 15.11
CA GLU A 267 44.54 -15.69 14.64
C GLU A 267 44.63 -14.47 13.73
N PRO A 268 45.45 -13.45 14.07
CA PRO A 268 45.65 -12.27 13.23
C PRO A 268 46.20 -12.66 11.85
N GLU A 269 45.74 -11.98 10.79
CA GLU A 269 46.26 -12.22 9.45
C GLU A 269 47.64 -11.58 9.23
N ASP A 270 48.68 -12.39 9.39
CA ASP A 270 50.07 -12.00 9.18
C ASP A 270 50.48 -11.91 7.69
N GLY A 271 51.51 -11.11 7.43
CA GLY A 271 52.18 -11.00 6.12
C GLY A 271 51.39 -10.26 5.03
N PRO A 272 51.94 -10.10 3.82
CA PRO A 272 51.28 -9.38 2.73
C PRO A 272 50.04 -10.12 2.24
N ARG A 273 48.92 -9.39 2.04
CA ARG A 273 47.71 -9.93 1.40
C ARG A 273 47.25 -9.03 0.26
N ALA A 274 46.55 -9.60 -0.71
CA ALA A 274 45.98 -8.82 -1.79
C ALA A 274 44.87 -7.92 -1.25
N LYS A 275 44.88 -6.64 -1.66
CA LYS A 275 43.84 -5.68 -1.29
C LYS A 275 42.43 -6.24 -1.55
N ARG A 276 42.25 -6.91 -2.69
CA ARG A 276 40.99 -7.56 -3.07
C ARG A 276 40.47 -8.57 -2.03
N ASP A 277 41.36 -9.32 -1.39
CA ASP A 277 40.95 -10.35 -0.42
C ASP A 277 40.45 -9.68 0.88
N VAL A 278 41.11 -8.59 1.29
CA VAL A 278 40.69 -7.74 2.41
C VAL A 278 39.34 -7.09 2.12
N ASP A 279 39.19 -6.49 0.93
CA ASP A 279 37.94 -5.84 0.51
C ASP A 279 36.78 -6.86 0.45
N THR A 280 37.06 -8.08 -0.01
CA THR A 280 36.07 -9.18 -0.05
C THR A 280 35.61 -9.57 1.36
N ALA A 281 36.56 -9.70 2.30
CA ALA A 281 36.25 -10.02 3.69
C ALA A 281 35.45 -8.90 4.37
N ARG A 282 35.83 -7.63 4.15
CA ARG A 282 35.09 -6.46 4.65
C ARG A 282 33.68 -6.40 4.09
N LYS A 283 33.49 -6.71 2.80
CA LYS A 283 32.17 -6.77 2.17
C LYS A 283 31.24 -7.79 2.84
N LYS A 284 31.76 -8.97 3.21
CA LYS A 284 30.97 -9.96 3.97
C LYS A 284 30.45 -9.42 5.31
N VAL A 285 31.27 -8.63 6.02
CA VAL A 285 30.86 -7.98 7.28
C VAL A 285 29.72 -6.99 7.01
N VAL A 286 29.85 -6.16 5.97
CA VAL A 286 28.82 -5.20 5.57
C VAL A 286 27.53 -5.91 5.14
N ASP A 287 27.62 -7.00 4.39
CA ASP A 287 26.46 -7.78 3.94
C ASP A 287 25.68 -8.36 5.12
N VAL A 288 26.38 -8.89 6.14
CA VAL A 288 25.76 -9.36 7.39
C VAL A 288 25.05 -8.22 8.11
N ALA A 289 25.70 -7.06 8.24
CA ALA A 289 25.09 -5.89 8.87
C ALA A 289 23.82 -5.45 8.13
N ARG A 290 23.85 -5.41 6.79
CA ARG A 290 22.67 -5.09 5.96
C ARG A 290 21.56 -6.14 6.10
N GLN A 291 21.91 -7.41 6.26
CA GLN A 291 20.89 -8.43 6.51
C GLN A 291 20.22 -8.22 7.87
N MET A 292 20.99 -7.92 8.92
CA MET A 292 20.45 -7.63 10.25
C MET A 292 19.59 -6.35 10.27
N GLU A 293 19.94 -5.32 9.49
CA GLU A 293 19.09 -4.15 9.25
C GLU A 293 17.75 -4.56 8.62
N LYS A 294 17.78 -5.36 7.54
CA LYS A 294 16.57 -5.85 6.87
C LYS A 294 15.68 -6.69 7.79
N ASP A 295 16.30 -7.43 8.72
CA ASP A 295 15.60 -8.22 9.72
C ASP A 295 15.03 -7.34 10.88
N GLY A 296 15.25 -6.03 10.83
CA GLY A 296 14.71 -5.06 11.78
C GLY A 296 15.49 -4.96 13.10
N GLN A 297 16.72 -5.48 13.17
CA GLN A 297 17.50 -5.48 14.41
C GLN A 297 18.04 -4.09 14.77
N PHE A 298 18.27 -3.24 13.78
CA PHE A 298 18.64 -1.83 13.94
C PHE A 298 18.32 -1.06 12.66
N ASN A 299 18.38 0.27 12.73
CA ASN A 299 18.27 1.16 11.59
C ASN A 299 19.64 1.80 11.28
N VAL A 300 20.11 1.66 10.03
CA VAL A 300 21.40 2.22 9.59
C VAL A 300 21.42 3.74 9.68
N VAL A 301 20.31 4.41 9.38
CA VAL A 301 20.23 5.88 9.41
C VAL A 301 20.47 6.41 10.81
N ASP A 302 19.95 5.75 11.84
CA ASP A 302 20.11 6.17 13.23
C ASP A 302 21.56 6.00 13.72
N LEU A 303 22.24 4.96 13.24
CA LEU A 303 23.63 4.66 13.59
C LEU A 303 24.64 5.55 12.86
N LEU A 304 24.35 5.92 11.61
CA LEU A 304 25.22 6.78 10.79
C LEU A 304 24.92 8.27 10.94
N GLY A 305 23.68 8.60 11.32
CA GLY A 305 23.12 9.96 11.26
C GLY A 305 23.43 10.85 12.45
N GLY A 306 24.09 10.34 13.49
CA GLY A 306 24.70 11.15 14.55
C GLY A 306 23.88 12.36 15.01
N GLY A 307 22.66 12.13 15.52
CA GLY A 307 21.92 13.14 16.29
C GLY A 307 20.70 13.74 15.61
N GLU A 308 19.59 13.00 15.61
CA GLU A 308 18.26 13.52 15.95
C GLU A 308 17.39 12.30 16.24
N MET A 309 17.37 11.89 17.52
CA MET A 309 16.28 11.06 18.00
C MET A 309 15.02 11.92 17.89
N ILE A 310 14.15 11.60 16.94
CA ILE A 310 12.79 12.12 16.93
C ILE A 310 12.09 11.42 18.10
N GLU A 311 11.87 12.18 19.19
CA GLU A 311 10.93 11.83 20.26
C GLU A 311 9.48 11.80 19.74
#